data_AF-A0A5F8AIV4-F1
#
_entry.id   AF-A0A5F8AIV4-F1
#
_cell.length_a   1.000
_cell.length_b   1.000
_cell.length_c   1.000
_cell.angle_alpha   90.00
_cell.angle_beta   90.00
_cell.angle_gamma   90.00
#
_symmetry.space_group_name_H-M   'P 1'
#
loop_
_entity.id
_entity.type
_entity.pdbx_description
1 polymer ?
#
loop_
_entity_poly.entity_id
_entity_poly.type
_entity_poly.pdbx_seq_one_letter_code
_entity_poly.pdbx_strand_id
1 'polypeptide(L)' 'MGKEKTHINIVVTGHVDSGKSTTTGHLIYKCGGIDKRTIEKFEKKAAGAGKVTKSAQKAQKAK' A
#
# COMPACT_ATOMS: atom_id res chain seq x y z
N MET A 1 9.60 -6.34 26.35
CA MET A 1 10.15 -7.51 25.64
C MET A 1 9.34 -7.70 24.37
N GLY A 2 9.85 -7.28 23.21
CA GLY A 2 9.13 -7.43 21.95
C GLY A 2 9.10 -8.91 21.60
N LYS A 3 7.91 -9.51 21.57
CA LYS A 3 7.73 -10.89 21.08
C LYS A 3 8.31 -10.96 19.66
N GLU A 4 9.15 -11.96 19.39
CA GLU A 4 9.55 -12.29 18.03
C GLU A 4 8.30 -12.41 17.16
N LYS A 5 8.23 -11.60 16.10
CA LYS A 5 7.14 -11.69 15.13
C LYS A 5 7.44 -12.88 14.24
N THR A 6 6.57 -13.88 14.28
CA THR A 6 6.65 -15.04 13.38
C THR A 6 6.67 -14.57 11.93
N HIS A 7 7.64 -15.04 11.15
CA HIS A 7 7.72 -14.78 9.72
C HIS A 7 6.64 -15.60 8.99
N ILE A 8 5.82 -14.92 8.19
CA ILE A 8 4.73 -15.55 7.42
C ILE A 8 4.81 -15.03 5.98
N ASN A 9 4.70 -15.94 5.02
CA ASN A 9 4.60 -15.63 3.60
C ASN A 9 3.12 -15.66 3.17
N ILE A 10 2.66 -14.63 2.46
CA ILE A 10 1.26 -14.49 2.04
C ILE A 10 1.20 -14.33 0.52
N VAL A 11 0.26 -15.04 -0.13
CA VAL A 11 -0.08 -14.90 -1.55
C VAL A 11 -1.53 -14.44 -1.69
N VAL A 12 -1.78 -13.48 -2.58
CA VAL A 12 -3.12 -12.95 -2.88
C VAL A 12 -3.53 -13.34 -4.30
N THR A 13 -4.59 -14.14 -4.46
CA THR A 13 -5.13 -14.62 -5.75
C THR A 13 -6.55 -14.11 -6.00
N GLY A 14 -7.04 -14.23 -7.24
CA GLY A 14 -8.36 -13.74 -7.65
C GLY A 14 -8.40 -13.18 -9.08
N HIS A 15 -9.59 -12.78 -9.55
CA HIS A 15 -9.82 -12.28 -10.90
C HIS A 15 -9.06 -10.97 -11.19
N VAL A 16 -8.77 -10.69 -12.48
CA VAL A 16 -7.92 -9.56 -12.91
C VAL A 16 -8.43 -8.23 -12.34
N ASP A 17 -9.75 -8.03 -12.34
CA ASP A 17 -10.40 -6.80 -11.88
C ASP A 17 -10.74 -6.77 -10.38
N SER A 18 -10.43 -7.83 -9.61
CA SER A 18 -10.71 -7.87 -8.17
C SER A 18 -9.84 -6.93 -7.33
N GLY A 19 -8.96 -6.14 -7.94
CA GLY A 19 -8.20 -5.10 -7.23
C GLY A 19 -7.17 -5.64 -6.23
N LYS A 20 -6.67 -6.86 -6.43
CA LYS A 20 -5.69 -7.54 -5.56
C LYS A 20 -4.52 -6.63 -5.15
N SER A 21 -3.88 -5.98 -6.13
CA SER A 21 -2.77 -5.07 -5.92
C SER A 21 -3.16 -3.79 -5.16
N THR A 22 -4.40 -3.31 -5.32
CA THR A 22 -4.90 -2.14 -4.60
C THR A 22 -5.09 -2.46 -3.12
N THR A 23 -5.68 -3.61 -2.80
CA THR A 23 -5.88 -4.04 -1.40
C THR A 23 -4.55 -4.36 -0.73
N THR A 24 -3.65 -5.10 -1.39
CA THR A 24 -2.32 -5.41 -0.84
C THR A 24 -1.49 -4.15 -0.59
N GLY A 25 -1.46 -3.22 -1.55
CA GLY A 25 -0.77 -1.93 -1.37
C GLY A 25 -1.33 -1.13 -0.19
N HIS A 26 -2.66 -1.12 -0.02
CA HIS A 26 -3.32 -0.43 1.10
C HIS A 26 -2.99 -1.02 2.46
N LEU A 27 -2.94 -2.36 2.56
CA LEU A 27 -2.55 -3.05 3.79
C LEU A 27 -1.11 -2.71 4.18
N ILE A 28 -0.18 -2.77 3.22
CA ILE A 28 1.23 -2.48 3.49
C ILE A 28 1.42 -1.01 3.92
N TYR A 29 0.70 -0.09 3.29
CA TYR A 29 0.71 1.33 3.64
C TYR A 29 0.20 1.58 5.08
N LYS A 30 -0.95 1.00 5.45
CA LYS A 30 -1.54 1.17 6.78
C LYS A 30 -0.78 0.44 7.90
N CYS A 31 -0.31 -0.77 7.61
CA CYS A 31 0.40 -1.59 8.60
C CYS A 31 1.84 -1.11 8.87
N GLY A 32 2.30 -0.05 8.19
CA GLY A 32 3.64 0.51 8.40
C GLY A 32 4.76 -0.46 8.05
N GLY A 33 4.49 -1.43 7.16
CA GLY A 33 5.47 -2.43 6.72
C GLY A 33 6.57 -1.85 5.82
N ILE A 34 6.46 -0.58 5.44
CA ILE A 34 7.42 0.15 4.61
C ILE A 34 7.82 1.44 5.33
N ASP A 35 9.10 1.78 5.23
CA ASP A 35 9.67 3.01 5.75
C ASP A 35 9.05 4.27 5.09
N LYS A 36 8.77 5.29 5.92
CA LYS A 36 8.06 6.52 5.51
C LYS A 36 8.77 7.25 4.37
N ARG A 37 10.10 7.22 4.33
CA ARG A 37 10.90 7.84 3.26
C ARG A 37 10.69 7.18 1.90
N THR A 38 10.41 5.89 1.90
CA THR A 38 10.13 5.14 0.68
C THR A 38 8.73 5.47 0.17
N ILE A 39 7.77 5.61 1.09
CA ILE A 39 6.39 6.06 0.78
C ILE A 39 6.40 7.44 0.12
N GLU A 40 7.11 8.43 0.68
CA GLU A 40 7.19 9.78 0.10
C GLU A 40 7.81 9.79 -1.31
N LYS A 41 8.83 8.95 -1.54
CA LYS A 41 9.42 8.78 -2.88
C LYS A 41 8.40 8.19 -3.86
N PHE A 42 7.59 7.24 -3.42
CA PHE A 42 6.54 6.65 -4.25
C PHE A 42 5.40 7.64 -4.53
N GLU A 43 4.99 8.44 -3.56
CA GLU A 43 3.99 9.50 -3.74
C GLU A 43 4.46 10.56 -4.75
N LYS A 44 5.71 11.03 -4.64
CA LYS A 44 6.30 11.97 -5.62
C LYS A 44 6.39 11.37 -7.03
N LYS A 45 6.81 10.10 -7.15
CA LYS A 45 6.84 9.40 -8.44
C LYS A 45 5.45 9.20 -9.04
N ALA A 46 4.46 8.87 -8.21
CA ALA A 46 3.07 8.69 -8.66
C ALA A 46 2.46 10.02 -9.15
N ALA A 47 2.73 11.11 -8.45
CA ALA A 47 2.31 12.45 -8.86
C ALA A 47 2.93 12.87 -10.20
N GLY A 48 4.21 12.57 -10.44
CA GLY A 48 4.91 12.90 -11.70
C GLY A 48 4.55 11.99 -12.88
N ALA A 49 4.14 10.75 -12.63
CA ALA A 49 3.85 9.77 -13.69
C ALA A 49 2.40 9.83 -14.21
N GLY A 50 1.54 10.70 -13.66
CA GLY A 50 0.10 10.74 -13.99
C GLY A 50 -0.68 9.46 -13.65
N LYS A 51 -0.01 8.44 -13.08
CA LYS A 51 -0.61 7.17 -12.66
C LYS A 51 -1.18 7.33 -11.26
N VAL A 52 -2.40 7.84 -11.21
CA VAL A 52 -3.18 7.98 -9.98
C VAL A 52 -3.56 6.59 -9.48
N THR A 53 -2.86 6.09 -8.47
CA THR A 53 -3.28 4.88 -7.76
C THR A 53 -4.49 5.24 -6.89
N LYS A 54 -5.63 4.56 -7.12
CA LYS A 54 -6.93 4.83 -6.45
C LYS A 54 -6.86 4.77 -4.91
N SER A 55 -5.79 4.23 -4.33
CA SER A 55 -5.54 4.15 -2.89
C SER A 55 -5.01 5.44 -2.26
N ALA A 56 -4.28 6.29 -3.00
CA ALA A 56 -3.65 7.49 -2.43
C ALA A 56 -4.63 8.67 -2.22
N GLN A 57 -5.69 8.76 -3.02
CA GLN A 57 -6.61 9.91 -2.98
C GLN A 57 -7.84 9.73 -2.10
N LYS A 58 -8.24 8.49 -1.77
CA LYS A 58 -9.48 8.26 -0.99
C LYS A 58 -9.31 8.42 0.52
N ALA A 59 -8.08 8.57 1.02
CA ALA A 59 -7.82 8.85 2.44
C ALA A 59 -7.90 10.35 2.80
N GLN A 60 -7.88 11.27 1.82
CA GLN A 60 -7.92 12.72 2.08
C GLN A 60 -9.29 13.37 1.77
N LYS A 61 -10.28 12.61 1.29
CA LYS A 61 -11.61 13.12 0.92
C LYS A 61 -12.75 12.54 1.76
N ALA A 62 -12.50 12.40 3.06
CA ALA A 62 -13.50 12.06 4.09
C ALA A 62 -13.40 13.02 5.29
N LYS A 63 -13.20 14.31 4.99
CA LYS A 63 -13.58 15.42 5.86
C LYS A 63 -14.67 16.21 5.15
#